data_AF-A0AA88A0N6-F1
#
_entry.id   AF-A0AA88A0N6-F1
#
_cell.length_a   1.000
_cell.length_b   1.000
_cell.length_c   1.000
_cell.angle_alpha   90.00
_cell.angle_beta   90.00
_cell.angle_gamma   90.00
#
_symmetry.space_group_name_H-M   'P 1'
#
loop_
_entity.id
_entity.type
_entity.pdbx_description
1 polymer ?
#
loop_
_entity_poly.entity_id
_entity_poly.type
_entity_poly.pdbx_seq_one_letter_code
_entity_poly.pdbx_strand_id
1 'polypeptide(L)'
;MRLAIIRWTVKVRMAKLFLFAILKFGFALTFVLVNCQDQLSGFISIDCGVSDDYTDEKTGIKYATDDKYIDTGESKKISRIRYQKPCSAISECPNLPTREKKLLRS
;
A
#
# COMPACT_ATOMS: atom_id res chain seq x y z
N MET A 1 27.38 44.20 -33.74
CA MET A 1 26.23 43.28 -33.92
C MET A 1 26.51 41.83 -33.52
N ARG A 2 27.57 41.17 -34.02
CA ARG A 2 27.84 39.74 -33.76
C ARG A 2 28.02 39.37 -32.28
N LEU A 3 28.74 40.18 -31.49
CA LEU A 3 28.94 39.95 -30.06
C LEU A 3 27.64 40.00 -29.23
N ALA A 4 26.68 40.85 -29.62
CA ALA A 4 25.38 40.95 -28.93
C ALA A 4 24.51 39.71 -29.19
N ILE A 5 24.55 39.16 -30.40
CA ILE A 5 23.84 37.92 -30.79
C ILE A 5 24.46 36.72 -30.07
N ILE A 6 25.79 36.64 -29.98
CA ILE A 6 26.48 35.59 -29.23
C ILE A 6 26.13 35.69 -27.74
N ARG A 7 26.17 36.89 -27.16
CA ARG A 7 25.82 37.11 -25.76
C ARG A 7 24.36 36.77 -25.46
N TRP A 8 23.45 37.06 -26.39
CA TRP A 8 22.02 36.71 -26.27
C TRP A 8 21.77 35.21 -26.41
N THR A 9 22.38 34.55 -27.40
CA THR A 9 22.25 33.10 -27.61
C THR A 9 22.85 32.28 -26.46
N VAL A 10 23.99 32.71 -25.91
CA VAL A 10 24.59 32.11 -24.70
C VAL A 10 23.66 32.30 -23.51
N LYS A 11 23.11 33.50 -23.29
CA LYS A 11 22.17 33.76 -22.19
C LYS A 11 20.90 32.88 -22.27
N VAL A 12 20.33 32.73 -23.47
CA VAL A 12 19.16 31.87 -23.71
C VAL A 12 19.49 30.38 -23.53
N ARG A 13 20.68 29.93 -23.95
CA ARG A 13 21.15 28.56 -23.72
C ARG A 13 21.33 28.25 -22.24
N MET A 14 21.98 29.13 -21.49
CA MET A 14 22.20 28.94 -20.06
C MET A 14 20.89 28.94 -19.26
N ALA A 15 19.94 29.81 -19.63
CA ALA A 15 18.61 29.82 -19.01
C ALA A 15 17.83 28.51 -19.24
N LYS A 16 17.94 27.93 -20.44
CA LYS A 16 17.33 26.61 -20.75
C LYS A 16 17.97 25.49 -19.95
N LEU A 17 19.31 25.45 -19.89
CA LEU A 17 20.04 24.45 -19.10
C LEU A 17 19.69 24.52 -17.61
N PHE A 18 19.56 25.73 -17.07
CA PHE A 18 19.14 25.95 -15.70
C PHE A 18 17.71 25.48 -15.43
N LEU A 19 16.77 25.78 -16.34
CA LEU A 19 15.39 25.29 -16.25
C LEU A 19 15.31 23.76 -16.30
N PHE A 20 16.05 23.12 -17.22
CA PHE A 20 16.12 21.66 -17.30
C PHE A 20 16.71 21.04 -16.03
N ALA A 21 17.75 21.65 -15.45
CA ALA A 21 18.34 21.19 -14.20
C ALA A 21 17.33 21.24 -13.04
N ILE A 22 16.58 22.34 -12.90
CA ILE A 22 15.53 22.47 -11.88
C ILE A 22 14.43 21.42 -12.10
N LEU A 23 13.96 21.24 -13.34
CA LEU A 23 12.90 20.29 -13.65
C LEU A 23 13.31 18.85 -13.31
N LYS A 24 14.55 18.46 -13.64
CA LYS A 24 15.10 17.13 -13.36
C LYS A 24 15.32 16.91 -11.87
N PHE A 25 15.85 17.90 -11.16
CA PHE A 25 16.07 17.82 -9.72
C PHE A 25 14.75 17.77 -8.93
N GLY A 26 13.77 18.62 -9.30
CA GLY A 26 12.43 18.59 -8.73
C GLY A 26 11.73 17.25 -8.94
N PHE A 27 11.79 16.70 -10.17
CA PHE A 27 11.20 15.40 -10.47
C PHE A 27 11.85 14.24 -9.68
N ALA A 28 13.18 14.26 -9.55
CA ALA A 28 13.91 13.27 -8.75
C ALA A 28 13.51 13.35 -7.26
N LEU A 29 13.38 14.57 -6.72
CA LEU A 29 12.96 14.78 -5.33
C LEU A 29 11.53 14.29 -5.08
N THR A 30 10.60 14.53 -6.02
CA THR A 30 9.22 14.02 -5.91
C THR A 30 9.15 12.49 -5.98
N PHE A 31 10.00 11.84 -6.77
CA PHE A 31 10.02 10.38 -6.88
C PHE A 31 10.49 9.75 -5.56
N VAL A 32 11.49 10.33 -4.90
CA VAL A 32 11.97 9.86 -3.59
C VAL A 32 10.88 10.01 -2.51
N LEU A 33 10.13 11.11 -2.51
CA LEU A 33 9.05 11.34 -1.55
C LEU A 33 7.84 10.41 -1.72
N VAL A 34 7.56 9.94 -2.95
CA VAL A 34 6.44 9.03 -3.24
C VAL A 34 6.73 7.59 -2.81
N ASN A 35 8.00 7.19 -2.68
CA ASN A 35 8.38 5.82 -2.31
C ASN A 35 8.43 5.56 -0.78
N CYS A 36 8.12 6.56 0.05
CA CYS A 36 8.13 6.43 1.52
C CYS A 36 6.83 6.92 2.17
N GLN A 37 5.67 6.64 1.57
CA GLN A 37 4.47 6.49 2.39
C GLN A 37 4.52 5.12 3.03
N ASP A 38 5.21 5.04 4.17
CA ASP A 38 4.97 4.00 5.17
C ASP A 38 3.47 3.99 5.45
N GLN A 39 2.75 3.10 4.75
CA GLN A 39 1.33 2.80 4.90
C GLN A 39 0.48 3.98 5.37
N LEU A 40 -0.01 4.77 4.39
CA LEU A 40 -1.22 5.58 4.45
C LEU A 40 -1.75 5.78 5.88
N SER A 41 -1.47 6.93 6.49
CA SER A 41 -1.85 7.29 7.87
C SER A 41 -3.38 7.35 8.14
N GLY A 42 -4.20 6.66 7.34
CA GLY A 42 -5.65 6.55 7.47
C GLY A 42 -6.18 5.11 7.41
N PHE A 43 -5.33 4.09 7.27
CA PHE A 43 -5.75 2.69 7.34
C PHE A 43 -4.93 1.93 8.37
N ILE A 44 -5.63 1.15 9.20
CA ILE A 44 -5.02 0.21 10.13
C ILE A 44 -5.45 -1.21 9.76
N SER A 45 -4.46 -2.09 9.61
CA SER A 45 -4.70 -3.53 9.47
C SER A 45 -4.55 -4.15 10.85
N ILE A 46 -5.61 -4.77 11.36
CA ILE A 46 -5.61 -5.45 12.67
C ILE A 46 -5.66 -6.95 12.40
N ASP A 47 -4.68 -7.70 12.90
CA ASP A 47 -4.72 -9.15 12.93
C ASP A 47 -5.15 -9.61 14.33
N CYS A 48 -6.18 -10.45 14.41
CA CYS A 48 -6.80 -10.80 15.68
C CYS A 48 -6.22 -12.10 16.24
N GLY A 49 -5.82 -12.05 17.52
CA GLY A 49 -5.25 -13.20 18.22
C GLY A 49 -3.76 -13.43 17.97
N VAL A 50 -3.05 -12.47 17.37
CA VAL A 50 -1.58 -12.42 17.38
C VAL A 50 -1.09 -11.73 18.65
N SER A 51 0.06 -12.14 19.17
CA SER A 51 0.61 -11.57 20.41
C SER A 51 1.19 -10.18 20.23
N ASP A 52 1.70 -9.86 19.04
CA ASP A 52 2.49 -8.65 18.81
C ASP A 52 2.25 -8.08 17.40
N ASP A 53 2.47 -6.77 17.28
CA ASP A 53 2.46 -6.04 16.01
C ASP A 53 3.60 -6.57 15.11
N TYR A 54 3.35 -6.75 13.81
CA TYR A 54 4.37 -7.25 12.86
C TYR A 54 4.22 -6.64 11.47
N THR A 55 5.28 -6.75 10.65
CA THR A 55 5.21 -6.41 9.22
C THR A 55 5.30 -7.70 8.42
N ASP A 56 4.33 -7.96 7.55
CA ASP A 56 4.39 -9.09 6.63
C ASP A 56 5.51 -8.84 5.61
N GLU A 57 6.56 -9.67 5.65
CA GLU A 57 7.73 -9.57 4.77
C GLU A 57 7.37 -9.70 3.28
N LYS A 58 6.29 -10.42 2.96
CA LYS A 58 5.89 -10.67 1.57
C LYS A 58 5.17 -9.46 0.96
N THR A 59 4.33 -8.80 1.75
CA THR A 59 3.46 -7.71 1.26
C THR A 59 3.91 -6.33 1.71
N GLY A 60 4.77 -6.24 2.73
CA GLY A 60 5.20 -5.00 3.37
C GLY A 60 4.13 -4.33 4.24
N ILE A 61 3.00 -5.02 4.50
CA ILE A 61 1.88 -4.49 5.30
C ILE A 61 2.18 -4.66 6.79
N LYS A 62 1.89 -3.63 7.58
CA LYS A 62 2.00 -3.60 9.04
C LYS A 62 0.64 -4.01 9.61
N TYR A 63 0.67 -5.02 10.46
CA TYR A 63 -0.46 -5.52 11.20
C TYR A 63 -0.30 -5.15 12.67
N ALA A 64 -1.34 -4.59 13.26
CA ALA A 64 -1.44 -4.36 14.69
C ALA A 64 -2.22 -5.51 15.36
N THR A 65 -1.88 -5.83 16.61
CA THR A 65 -2.70 -6.74 17.43
C THR A 65 -4.06 -6.12 17.77
N ASP A 66 -5.06 -6.98 18.00
CA ASP A 66 -6.39 -6.58 18.45
C ASP A 66 -6.44 -6.16 19.92
N ASP A 67 -5.40 -6.42 20.72
CA ASP A 67 -5.34 -6.09 22.17
C ASP A 67 -5.71 -4.64 22.50
N LYS A 68 -5.36 -3.69 21.62
CA LYS A 68 -5.63 -2.25 21.79
C LYS A 68 -7.06 -1.84 21.41
N TYR A 69 -7.86 -2.77 20.90
CA TYR A 69 -9.17 -2.51 20.26
C TYR A 69 -10.31 -3.33 20.86
N ILE A 70 -10.02 -4.24 21.80
CA ILE A 70 -10.99 -5.17 22.39
C ILE A 70 -11.52 -4.73 23.77
N ASP A 71 -11.28 -3.47 24.18
CA ASP A 71 -11.63 -2.93 25.51
C ASP A 71 -13.10 -3.13 25.93
N THR A 72 -14.03 -3.23 24.97
CA THR A 72 -15.47 -3.32 25.26
C THR A 72 -16.13 -4.63 24.80
N GLY A 73 -15.37 -5.73 24.69
CA GLY A 73 -15.87 -7.03 24.20
C GLY A 73 -15.60 -8.22 25.14
N GLU A 74 -16.34 -9.32 24.95
CA GLU A 74 -16.02 -10.61 25.58
C GLU A 74 -15.17 -11.47 24.62
N SER A 75 -13.94 -11.79 25.03
CA SER A 75 -13.09 -12.72 24.28
C SER A 75 -13.55 -14.17 24.48
N LYS A 76 -14.06 -14.80 23.42
CA LYS A 76 -14.52 -16.19 23.44
C LYS A 76 -13.57 -17.09 22.66
N LYS A 77 -12.99 -18.07 23.35
CA LYS A 77 -12.18 -19.10 22.69
C LYS A 77 -13.10 -20.04 21.93
N ILE A 78 -13.10 -19.93 20.61
CA ILE A 78 -13.85 -20.85 19.75
C ILE A 78 -13.10 -22.19 19.75
N SER A 79 -13.82 -23.29 20.00
CA SER A 79 -13.22 -24.61 19.86
C SER A 79 -12.82 -24.84 18.40
N ARG A 80 -11.67 -25.51 18.15
CA ARG A 80 -11.21 -25.86 16.79
C ARG A 80 -12.25 -26.64 15.96
N ILE A 81 -13.33 -27.11 16.58
CA ILE A 81 -14.39 -27.89 15.95
C ILE A 81 -15.33 -26.99 15.13
N ARG A 82 -15.30 -25.66 15.34
CA ARG A 82 -16.06 -24.70 14.53
C ARG A 82 -15.14 -23.76 13.75
N TYR A 83 -14.17 -24.31 13.04
CA TYR A 83 -13.89 -23.71 11.72
C TYR A 83 -15.24 -23.61 11.03
N GLN A 84 -15.66 -22.42 10.62
CA GLN A 84 -16.60 -22.31 9.52
C GLN A 84 -15.93 -23.11 8.40
N LYS A 85 -16.37 -24.36 8.21
CA LYS A 85 -15.77 -25.20 7.19
C LYS A 85 -15.86 -24.39 5.91
N PRO A 86 -14.73 -24.13 5.21
CA PRO A 86 -14.84 -23.54 3.89
C PRO A 86 -15.81 -24.44 3.12
N CYS A 87 -16.80 -23.83 2.46
CA CYS A 87 -17.89 -24.57 1.84
C CYS A 87 -17.28 -25.62 0.91
N SER A 88 -17.28 -26.88 1.33
CA SER A 88 -16.65 -27.97 0.57
C SER A 88 -17.46 -28.32 -0.67
N ALA A 89 -18.70 -27.87 -0.72
CA ALA A 89 -19.60 -27.94 -1.86
C ALA A 89 -20.45 -26.66 -1.94
N ILE A 90 -20.87 -26.31 -3.16
CA ILE A 90 -21.73 -25.15 -3.42
C ILE A 90 -23.15 -25.36 -2.82
N SER A 91 -23.56 -26.62 -2.65
CA SER A 91 -24.84 -27.00 -2.00
C SER A 91 -24.93 -26.55 -0.55
N GLU A 92 -23.80 -26.51 0.16
CA GLU A 92 -23.72 -26.07 1.55
C GLU A 92 -23.89 -24.54 1.69
N CYS A 93 -23.60 -23.78 0.62
CA CYS A 93 -23.50 -22.32 0.67
C CYS A 93 -24.15 -21.66 -0.56
N PRO A 94 -25.49 -21.57 -0.59
CA PRO A 94 -26.22 -21.06 -1.76
C PRO A 94 -25.83 -19.62 -2.13
N ASN A 95 -25.47 -18.81 -1.12
CA ASN A 95 -25.14 -17.39 -1.27
C ASN A 95 -23.63 -17.10 -1.40
N LEU A 96 -22.79 -18.10 -1.69
CA LEU A 96 -21.33 -17.89 -1.81
C LEU A 96 -21.00 -16.91 -2.96
N PRO A 97 -20.13 -15.89 -2.75
CA PRO A 97 -19.75 -14.95 -3.79
C PRO A 97 -19.06 -15.66 -4.97
N THR A 98 -19.31 -15.17 -6.19
CA THR A 98 -18.93 -15.83 -7.45
C THR A 98 -17.44 -16.17 -7.55
N ARG A 99 -16.58 -15.36 -6.93
CA ARG A 99 -15.12 -15.57 -6.92
C ARG A 99 -14.72 -16.85 -6.19
N GLU A 100 -15.37 -17.16 -5.07
CA GLU A 100 -15.10 -18.39 -4.31
C GLU A 100 -15.76 -19.62 -4.94
N LYS A 101 -16.90 -19.45 -5.62
CA LYS A 101 -17.52 -20.52 -6.44
C LYS A 101 -16.63 -21.01 -7.58
N LYS A 102 -15.62 -20.24 -8.00
CA LYS A 102 -14.66 -20.63 -9.04
C LYS A 102 -13.52 -21.50 -8.48
N LEU A 103 -13.10 -21.23 -7.24
CA LEU A 103 -12.06 -21.99 -6.55
C LEU A 103 -12.51 -23.40 -6.15
N LEU A 104 -13.82 -23.60 -5.93
CA LEU A 104 -14.40 -24.90 -5.59
C LEU A 104 -14.67 -25.79 -6.82
N ARG A 105 -14.49 -25.28 -8.04
CA ARG A 105 -14.75 -25.99 -9.31
C ARG A 105 -13.48 -26.33 -10.10
N SER A 106 -12.31 -25.96 -9.59
CA SER A 106 -10.99 -26.28 -10.13
C SER A 106 -10.34 -27.39 -9.31
#